data_AF-A0A2W6AY00-F1
#
_entry.id   AF-A0A2W6AY00-F1
#
_cell.length_a   1.000
_cell.length_b   1.000
_cell.length_c   1.000
_cell.angle_alpha   90.00
_cell.angle_beta   90.00
_cell.angle_gamma   90.00
#
_symmetry.space_group_name_H-M   'P 1'
#
loop_
_entity.id
_entity.type
_entity.pdbx_description
1 polymer ?
#
loop_
_entity_poly.entity_id
_entity_poly.type
_entity_poly.pdbx_seq_one_letter_code
_entity_poly.pdbx_strand_id
1 'polypeptide(L)'
;MALQVTERISVHDLAVEAAARMYQVEGYQALIRHQPRPHRYGRNPFDLFVPALERVEEVETAETLPTADLARLRRCREEGLQVWVLVQLDAVAAAYASLKGAADHVIPFWILEGGRVRFGLPRRP
;
A
#
# COMPACT_ATOMS: atom_id res chain seq x y z
N MET A 1 -34.81 6.31 -12.80
CA MET A 1 -33.54 6.20 -13.57
C MET A 1 -32.46 5.75 -12.60
N ALA A 2 -32.06 4.49 -12.68
CA ALA A 2 -31.03 3.93 -11.81
C ALA A 2 -29.66 4.44 -12.29
N LEU A 3 -28.94 5.10 -11.38
CA LEU A 3 -27.55 5.51 -11.57
C LEU A 3 -26.69 4.24 -11.77
N GLN A 4 -26.38 3.90 -13.01
CA GLN A 4 -25.26 3.00 -13.33
C GLN A 4 -23.96 3.77 -13.08
N VAL A 5 -23.60 3.92 -11.80
CA VAL A 5 -22.22 4.23 -11.41
C VAL A 5 -21.48 2.90 -11.39
N THR A 6 -21.13 2.40 -12.57
CA THR A 6 -19.98 1.48 -12.67
C THR A 6 -18.73 2.34 -12.53
N GLU A 7 -18.44 2.78 -11.30
CA GLU A 7 -17.10 3.24 -10.96
C GLU A 7 -16.15 2.06 -11.21
N ARG A 8 -15.27 2.21 -12.21
CA ARG A 8 -14.12 1.31 -12.34
C ARG A 8 -13.27 1.54 -11.08
N ILE A 9 -13.36 0.62 -10.11
CA ILE A 9 -12.46 0.60 -8.97
C ILE A 9 -11.03 0.52 -9.52
N SER A 10 -10.16 1.43 -9.11
CA SER A 10 -8.77 1.44 -9.58
C SER A 10 -8.01 0.23 -9.02
N VAL A 11 -6.97 -0.21 -9.74
CA VAL A 11 -6.06 -1.28 -9.27
C VAL A 11 -5.49 -0.95 -7.89
N HIS A 12 -5.18 0.32 -7.67
CA HIS A 12 -4.72 0.86 -6.39
C HIS A 12 -5.76 0.61 -5.29
N ASP A 13 -7.01 1.04 -5.49
CA ASP A 13 -8.06 0.90 -4.47
C ASP A 13 -8.35 -0.57 -4.14
N LEU A 14 -8.34 -1.46 -5.14
CA LEU A 14 -8.49 -2.91 -4.93
C LEU A 14 -7.38 -3.47 -4.03
N ALA A 15 -6.13 -3.05 -4.25
CA ALA A 15 -4.99 -3.49 -3.46
C ALA A 15 -5.05 -2.93 -2.03
N VAL A 16 -5.40 -1.66 -1.85
CA VAL A 16 -5.59 -1.06 -0.51
C VAL A 16 -6.66 -1.80 0.27
N GLU A 17 -7.83 -2.05 -0.34
CA GLU A 17 -8.90 -2.80 0.32
C GLU A 17 -8.49 -4.22 0.69
N ALA A 18 -7.81 -4.93 -0.22
CA ALA A 18 -7.38 -6.29 0.03
C ALA A 18 -6.35 -6.37 1.17
N ALA A 19 -5.40 -5.44 1.22
CA ALA A 19 -4.43 -5.34 2.31
C ALA A 19 -5.11 -5.03 3.65
N ALA A 20 -6.04 -4.06 3.67
CA ALA A 20 -6.80 -3.74 4.88
C ALA A 20 -7.58 -4.94 5.44
N ARG A 21 -8.18 -5.75 4.56
CA ARG A 21 -8.92 -6.97 4.95
C ARG A 21 -8.00 -8.01 5.59
N MET A 22 -6.73 -8.12 5.18
CA MET A 22 -5.79 -9.05 5.83
C MET A 22 -5.65 -8.75 7.33
N TYR A 23 -5.52 -7.48 7.67
CA TYR A 23 -5.43 -7.06 9.07
C TYR A 23 -6.70 -7.36 9.86
N GLN A 24 -7.88 -7.13 9.28
CA GLN A 24 -9.14 -7.49 9.93
C GLN A 24 -9.23 -9.01 10.21
N VAL A 25 -8.73 -9.84 9.30
CA VAL A 25 -8.68 -11.31 9.48
C VAL A 25 -7.69 -11.72 10.57
N GLU A 26 -6.56 -11.04 10.67
CA GLU A 26 -5.54 -11.28 11.71
C GLU A 26 -5.90 -10.63 13.06
N GLY A 27 -7.04 -9.94 13.16
CA GLY A 27 -7.50 -9.27 14.38
C GLY A 27 -6.86 -7.91 14.64
N TYR A 28 -6.09 -7.38 13.68
CA TYR A 28 -5.53 -6.03 13.73
C TYR A 28 -6.51 -4.99 13.21
N GLN A 29 -6.50 -3.80 13.83
CA GLN A 29 -7.23 -2.65 13.32
C GLN A 29 -6.35 -1.90 12.30
N ALA A 30 -6.73 -1.94 11.02
CA ALA A 30 -6.18 -1.06 10.00
C ALA A 30 -7.03 0.20 9.85
N LEU A 31 -6.38 1.36 9.79
CA LEU A 31 -7.02 2.64 9.49
C LEU A 31 -6.82 2.94 8.01
N ILE A 32 -7.90 2.87 7.23
CA ILE A 32 -7.92 3.09 5.78
C ILE A 32 -8.19 4.58 5.49
N ARG A 33 -7.28 5.24 4.77
CA ARG A 33 -7.43 6.61 4.25
C ARG A 33 -7.96 7.69 5.22
N HIS A 34 -7.62 7.59 6.50
CA HIS A 34 -7.69 8.72 7.43
C HIS A 34 -6.69 8.57 8.57
N GLN A 35 -5.81 9.56 8.73
CA GLN A 35 -5.50 10.06 10.06
C GLN A 35 -6.22 11.42 10.24
N PRO A 36 -6.99 11.63 11.31
CA PRO A 36 -7.83 12.81 11.51
C PRO A 36 -7.07 14.04 12.04
N ARG A 37 -5.74 14.06 11.98
CA ARG A 37 -4.92 15.20 12.42
C ARG A 37 -3.78 15.43 11.41
N PRO A 38 -3.37 16.68 11.17
CA PRO A 38 -2.13 16.96 10.44
C PRO A 38 -0.99 16.32 11.24
N HIS A 39 -0.55 15.14 10.80
CA HIS A 39 0.61 14.53 11.38
C HIS A 39 1.85 15.26 10.85
N ARG A 40 2.93 15.22 11.62
CA ARG A 40 4.22 15.85 11.32
C ARG A 40 4.88 15.34 10.01
N TYR A 41 4.21 14.48 9.23
CA TYR A 41 4.74 13.76 8.06
C TYR A 41 4.30 14.30 6.70
N GLY A 42 3.31 15.21 6.64
CA GLY A 42 2.88 15.84 5.38
C GLY A 42 1.35 15.97 5.23
N ARG A 43 0.91 16.45 4.05
CA ARG A 43 -0.50 16.74 3.74
C ARG A 43 -1.32 15.54 3.23
N ASN A 44 -0.66 14.48 2.74
CA ASN A 44 -1.35 13.34 2.14
C ASN A 44 -1.40 12.13 3.09
N PRO A 45 -2.58 11.50 3.27
CA PRO A 45 -2.70 10.29 4.07
C PRO A 45 -1.94 9.13 3.42
N PHE A 46 -1.39 8.22 4.24
CA PHE A 46 -0.97 6.90 3.78
C PHE A 46 -2.19 6.10 3.35
N ASP A 47 -1.97 5.08 2.52
CA ASP A 47 -3.05 4.16 2.17
C ASP A 47 -3.55 3.42 3.41
N LEU A 48 -2.63 2.86 4.21
CA LEU A 48 -2.95 2.13 5.43
C LEU A 48 -2.00 2.47 6.59
N PHE A 49 -2.57 2.56 7.79
CA PHE A 49 -1.81 2.55 9.04
C PHE A 49 -2.34 1.45 9.97
N VAL A 50 -1.43 0.65 10.51
CA VAL A 50 -1.73 -0.46 11.43
C VAL A 50 -1.07 -0.16 12.78
N PRO A 51 -1.79 0.48 13.72
CA PRO A 51 -1.21 0.99 14.96
C PRO A 51 -0.58 -0.10 15.82
N ALA A 52 -1.22 -1.28 15.88
CA ALA A 52 -0.74 -2.41 16.68
C ALA A 52 0.64 -2.94 16.26
N LEU A 53 1.06 -2.64 15.02
CA LEU A 53 2.34 -3.04 14.45
C LEU A 53 3.29 -1.86 14.23
N GLU A 54 2.86 -0.64 14.57
CA GLU A 54 3.57 0.60 14.23
C GLU A 54 3.99 0.63 12.74
N ARG A 55 3.09 0.15 11.87
CA ARG A 55 3.37 -0.06 10.44
C ARG A 55 2.52 0.86 9.57
N VAL A 56 3.15 1.45 8.56
CA VAL A 56 2.46 2.08 7.43
C VAL A 56 2.62 1.21 6.19
N GLU A 57 1.56 1.14 5.40
CA GLU A 57 1.61 0.53 4.07
C GLU A 57 1.20 1.56 3.02
N GLU A 58 2.02 1.67 1.98
CA GLU A 58 1.71 2.42 0.76
C GLU A 58 1.54 1.44 -0.39
N VAL A 59 0.54 1.66 -1.23
CA VAL A 59 0.31 0.88 -2.44
C VAL A 59 0.88 1.65 -3.62
N GLU A 60 1.68 0.98 -4.44
CA GLU A 60 2.24 1.57 -5.65
C GLU A 60 1.98 0.66 -6.85
N THR A 61 1.45 1.25 -7.91
CA THR A 61 1.31 0.62 -9.22
C THR A 61 2.55 0.92 -10.08
N ALA A 62 2.66 0.28 -11.24
CA ALA A 62 3.70 0.62 -12.22
C ALA A 62 3.65 2.10 -12.64
N GLU A 63 2.47 2.72 -12.62
CA GLU A 63 2.24 4.11 -13.03
C GLU A 63 2.59 5.11 -11.93
N THR A 64 2.32 4.77 -10.66
CA THR A 64 2.50 5.69 -9.52
C THR A 64 3.89 5.61 -8.90
N LEU A 65 4.55 4.44 -9.00
CA LEU A 65 5.88 4.20 -8.43
C LEU A 65 6.94 5.26 -8.80
N PRO A 66 7.03 5.77 -10.05
CA PRO A 66 8.00 6.82 -10.39
C PRO A 66 7.80 8.14 -9.62
N THR A 67 6.60 8.37 -9.10
CA THR A 67 6.20 9.57 -8.37
C THR A 67 6.02 9.34 -6.87
N ALA A 68 6.38 8.16 -6.37
CA ALA A 68 6.28 7.81 -4.95
C ALA A 68 7.03 8.83 -4.07
N ASP A 69 6.41 9.28 -2.98
CA ASP A 69 7.01 10.26 -2.05
C ASP A 69 8.04 9.60 -1.12
N LEU A 70 9.24 9.37 -1.66
CA LEU A 70 10.34 8.72 -0.93
C LEU A 70 10.75 9.49 0.33
N ALA A 71 10.62 10.83 0.31
CA ALA A 71 10.99 11.66 1.46
C ALA A 71 10.03 11.43 2.63
N ARG A 72 8.72 11.28 2.35
CA ARG A 72 7.73 10.91 3.38
C ARG A 72 8.00 9.53 3.95
N LEU A 73 8.26 8.53 3.09
CA LEU A 73 8.55 7.17 3.53
C LEU A 73 9.79 7.12 4.45
N ARG A 74 10.86 7.85 4.10
CA ARG A 74 12.07 7.96 4.95
C ARG A 74 11.78 8.57 6.32
N ARG A 75 10.99 9.65 6.38
CA ARG A 75 10.61 10.28 7.66
C ARG A 75 9.91 9.28 8.58
N CYS A 76 8.95 8.52 8.05
CA CYS A 76 8.26 7.49 8.85
C CYS A 76 9.23 6.49 9.47
N ARG A 77 10.25 6.05 8.72
CA ARG A 77 11.30 5.16 9.23
C ARG A 77 12.13 5.81 10.31
N GLU A 78 12.54 7.07 10.12
CA GLU A 78 13.29 7.85 11.12
C GLU A 78 12.54 8.00 12.43
N GLU A 79 11.20 7.91 12.39
CA GLU A 79 10.33 7.98 13.55
C GLU A 79 9.93 6.62 14.13
N GLY A 80 10.56 5.56 13.64
CA GLY A 80 10.40 4.20 14.16
C GLY A 80 9.26 3.41 13.55
N LEU A 81 8.54 3.94 12.56
CA LEU A 81 7.49 3.18 11.88
C LEU A 81 8.09 2.19 10.89
N GLN A 82 7.52 1.00 10.84
CA GLN A 82 7.82 0.03 9.80
C GLN A 82 7.15 0.46 8.50
N VAL A 83 7.91 0.61 7.42
CA VAL A 83 7.39 1.05 6.11
C VAL A 83 7.35 -0.10 5.14
N TRP A 84 6.12 -0.50 4.78
CA TRP A 84 5.87 -1.51 3.76
C TRP A 84 5.34 -0.82 2.50
N VAL A 85 5.85 -1.22 1.35
CA VAL A 85 5.32 -0.75 0.07
C VAL A 85 4.83 -1.95 -0.72
N LEU A 86 3.53 -2.00 -0.97
CA LEU A 86 2.88 -3.04 -1.75
C LEU A 86 2.95 -2.61 -3.22
N VAL A 87 3.70 -3.35 -4.03
CA VAL A 87 4.01 -2.94 -5.41
C VAL A 87 3.40 -3.92 -6.39
N GLN A 88 2.81 -3.42 -7.48
CA GLN A 88 2.32 -4.28 -8.55
C GLN A 88 3.45 -5.16 -9.11
N LEU A 89 3.14 -6.44 -9.37
CA LEU A 89 4.16 -7.47 -9.66
C LEU A 89 5.12 -7.10 -10.81
N ASP A 90 4.63 -6.41 -11.83
CA ASP A 90 5.41 -5.94 -12.98
C ASP A 90 6.40 -4.79 -12.66
N ALA A 91 6.16 -4.06 -11.57
CA ALA A 91 6.98 -2.92 -11.14
C ALA A 91 7.99 -3.27 -10.03
N VAL A 92 8.00 -4.52 -9.53
CA VAL A 92 8.84 -4.94 -8.39
C VAL A 92 10.33 -4.68 -8.61
N ALA A 93 10.84 -4.97 -9.81
CA ALA A 93 12.26 -4.75 -10.13
C ALA A 93 12.64 -3.27 -10.05
N ALA A 94 11.81 -2.39 -10.61
CA ALA A 94 11.99 -0.94 -10.51
C ALA A 94 11.84 -0.46 -9.05
N ALA A 95 10.91 -1.03 -8.30
CA ALA A 95 10.67 -0.65 -6.91
C ALA A 95 11.84 -0.97 -5.99
N TYR A 96 12.51 -2.11 -6.15
CA TYR A 96 13.71 -2.41 -5.35
C TYR A 96 14.84 -1.38 -5.57
N ALA A 97 14.95 -0.83 -6.78
CA ALA A 97 15.91 0.24 -7.06
C ALA A 97 15.45 1.58 -6.46
N SER A 98 14.20 1.97 -6.73
CA SER A 98 13.65 3.29 -6.38
C SER A 98 13.36 3.47 -4.89
N LEU A 99 12.91 2.42 -4.20
CA LEU A 99 12.50 2.46 -2.79
C LEU A 99 13.64 2.14 -1.82
N LYS A 100 14.86 1.95 -2.31
CA LYS A 100 16.01 1.60 -1.49
C LYS A 100 16.24 2.64 -0.39
N GLY A 101 16.20 2.17 0.86
CA GLY A 101 16.35 3.00 2.05
C GLY A 101 15.12 3.85 2.42
N ALA A 102 14.06 3.81 1.61
CA ALA A 102 12.78 4.46 1.90
C ALA A 102 11.72 3.45 2.42
N ALA A 103 11.79 2.19 1.99
CA ALA A 103 10.94 1.12 2.48
C ALA A 103 11.76 0.06 3.23
N ASP A 104 11.19 -0.53 4.28
CA ASP A 104 11.74 -1.71 4.94
C ASP A 104 11.39 -2.98 4.17
N HIS A 105 10.19 -3.00 3.57
CA HIS A 105 9.70 -4.14 2.79
C HIS A 105 9.06 -3.68 1.49
N VAL A 106 9.39 -4.37 0.41
CA VAL A 106 8.71 -4.28 -0.89
C VAL A 106 7.99 -5.60 -1.11
N ILE A 107 6.66 -5.55 -1.11
CA ILE A 107 5.81 -6.74 -1.20
C ILE A 107 5.09 -6.72 -2.54
N PRO A 108 5.29 -7.70 -3.42
CA PRO A 108 4.56 -7.77 -4.68
C PRO A 108 3.06 -7.99 -4.43
N PHE A 109 2.22 -7.43 -5.30
CA PHE A 109 0.83 -7.83 -5.44
C PHE A 109 0.45 -8.07 -6.90
N TRP A 110 -0.54 -8.92 -7.13
CA TRP A 110 -1.14 -9.14 -8.44
C TRP A 110 -2.64 -9.42 -8.32
N ILE A 111 -3.36 -9.11 -9.39
CA ILE A 111 -4.80 -9.34 -9.48
C ILE A 111 -5.04 -10.64 -10.25
N LEU A 112 -5.75 -11.57 -9.64
CA LEU A 112 -6.23 -12.80 -10.26
C LEU A 112 -7.53 -12.55 -11.04
N GLU A 113 -7.89 -13.51 -11.89
CA GLU A 113 -9.22 -13.56 -12.50
C GLU A 113 -10.33 -13.43 -11.43
N GLY A 114 -11.33 -12.61 -11.73
CA GLY A 114 -12.40 -12.27 -10.78
C GLY A 114 -12.05 -11.18 -9.75
N GLY A 115 -10.95 -10.43 -9.94
CA GLY A 115 -10.64 -9.23 -9.15
C GLY A 115 -10.05 -9.49 -7.76
N ARG A 116 -9.60 -10.73 -7.49
CA ARG A 116 -8.98 -11.08 -6.21
C ARG A 116 -7.52 -10.65 -6.20
N VAL A 117 -7.10 -9.90 -5.18
CA VAL A 117 -5.71 -9.50 -5.00
C VAL A 117 -4.96 -10.54 -4.18
N ARG A 118 -3.72 -10.82 -4.56
CA ARG A 118 -2.76 -11.63 -3.79
C ARG A 118 -1.51 -10.81 -3.52
N PHE A 119 -0.87 -11.09 -2.38
CA PHE A 119 0.36 -10.46 -1.94
C PHE A 119 1.45 -11.51 -1.70
N GLY A 120 2.71 -11.09 -1.83
CA GLY A 120 3.88 -11.89 -1.47
C GLY A 120 4.79 -12.17 -2.65
N LEU A 121 5.77 -13.05 -2.47
CA LEU A 121 6.59 -13.51 -3.59
C LEU A 121 5.78 -14.56 -4.37
N PRO A 122 5.61 -14.43 -5.70
CA PRO A 122 5.00 -15.50 -6.47
C PRO A 122 5.85 -16.76 -6.29
N ARG A 123 5.29 -17.76 -5.60
CA ARG A 123 5.91 -19.08 -5.56
C ARG A 123 5.86 -19.61 -6.99
N ARG A 124 7.02 -20.02 -7.53
CA ARG A 124 7.00 -20.81 -8.76
C ARG A 124 6.09 -22.02 -8.52
N PRO A 125 5.22 -22.37 -9.49
CA PRO A 125 4.37 -23.55 -9.40
C PRO A 125 5.21 -24.82 -9.17
#